data_AF-A0A0E4BV56-F1
#
_entry.id   AF-A0A0E4BV56-F1
#
_cell.length_a   1.000
_cell.length_b   1.000
_cell.length_c   1.000
_cell.angle_alpha   90.00
_cell.angle_beta   90.00
_cell.angle_gamma   90.00
#
_symmetry.space_group_name_H-M   'P 1'
#
loop_
_entity.id
_entity.type
_entity.pdbx_description
1 polymer ?
#
loop_
_entity_poly.entity_id
_entity_poly.type
_entity_poly.pdbx_seq_one_letter_code
_entity_poly.pdbx_strand_id
1 'polypeptide(L)'
;MTSVSSSTSSTSTTSSGVSITTSGTTNSSSVDWSALIQSAVDAKTAQATTISTSITSNQAKISAYQTLQSDLKTLYSGLASLATSVVNSLATNAFSTRSASISSTGDVSASSTLSMSIKSGAATGDHTLTISQLAVAHKVVGTSQSSQTAELGYSGTFSLGLAGGSISDITVTSTMSLQDVVDAVNA
;
A
#
# COMPACT_ATOMS: atom_id res chain seq x y z
N MET A 1 15.78 29.71 14.18
CA MET A 1 15.49 30.30 15.50
C MET A 1 14.75 29.26 16.32
N THR A 2 15.42 28.65 17.31
CA THR A 2 14.87 28.17 18.58
C THR A 2 16.04 27.61 19.39
N SER A 3 16.60 28.45 20.26
CA SER A 3 17.60 28.01 21.24
C SER A 3 16.87 27.21 22.33
N VAL A 4 17.23 25.95 22.52
CA VAL A 4 16.75 25.14 23.64
C VAL A 4 17.80 25.24 24.75
N SER A 5 17.51 26.08 25.75
CA SER A 5 18.29 26.16 26.99
C SER A 5 18.00 24.93 27.84
N SER A 6 18.94 24.01 27.96
CA SER A 6 18.89 22.96 28.98
C SER A 6 19.59 23.46 30.25
N SER A 7 18.80 23.86 31.24
CA SER A 7 19.26 24.14 32.60
C SER A 7 19.73 22.84 33.26
N THR A 8 21.04 22.67 33.41
CA THR A 8 21.60 21.62 34.25
C THR A 8 21.41 22.00 35.72
N SER A 9 20.42 21.40 36.38
CA SER A 9 20.26 21.48 37.83
C SER A 9 21.40 20.73 38.51
N SER A 10 22.32 21.46 39.13
CA SER A 10 23.33 20.91 40.02
C SER A 10 22.65 20.46 41.32
N THR A 11 22.35 19.18 41.43
CA THR A 11 21.92 18.57 42.70
C THR A 11 23.14 18.44 43.60
N SER A 12 23.20 19.27 44.63
CA SER A 12 24.20 19.18 45.69
C SER A 12 23.99 17.89 46.48
N THR A 13 24.72 16.83 46.16
CA THR A 13 24.81 15.64 47.01
C THR A 13 25.67 16.01 48.21
N THR A 14 25.03 16.30 49.34
CA THR A 14 25.68 16.35 50.65
C THR A 14 26.22 14.95 50.97
N SER A 15 27.48 14.70 50.66
CA SER A 15 28.20 13.54 51.19
C SER A 15 28.38 13.76 52.68
N SER A 16 27.74 12.95 53.52
CA SER A 16 28.08 12.85 54.92
C SER A 16 29.53 12.34 55.03
N GLY A 17 30.49 13.26 55.07
CA GLY A 17 31.89 12.96 55.29
C GLY A 17 32.06 12.34 56.67
N VAL A 18 32.52 11.10 56.73
CA VAL A 18 33.07 10.52 57.96
C VAL A 18 34.38 11.23 58.25
N SER A 19 34.39 12.09 59.26
CA SER A 19 35.61 12.73 59.78
C SER A 19 36.45 11.69 60.51
N ILE A 20 37.46 11.11 59.85
CA ILE A 20 38.50 10.34 60.54
C ILE A 20 39.55 11.33 61.04
N THR A 21 39.55 11.59 62.34
CA THR A 21 40.60 12.34 63.03
C THR A 21 41.70 11.38 63.50
N THR A 22 42.75 11.23 62.70
CA THR A 22 44.00 10.62 63.18
C THR A 22 44.78 11.64 64.00
N SER A 23 44.72 11.52 65.33
CA SER A 23 45.60 12.25 66.25
C SER A 23 47.02 11.69 66.18
N GLY A 24 47.90 12.40 65.48
CA GLY A 24 49.33 12.12 65.40
C GLY A 24 50.04 13.28 64.71
N THR A 25 50.91 13.95 65.45
CA THR A 25 51.58 15.22 65.11
C THR A 25 52.56 15.12 63.91
N THR A 26 52.71 16.26 63.21
CA THR A 26 53.72 16.65 62.19
C THR A 26 53.59 16.09 60.76
N ASN A 27 52.71 16.73 59.96
CA ASN A 27 52.84 17.13 58.55
C ASN A 27 51.45 17.19 57.88
N SER A 28 50.61 18.15 58.27
CA SER A 28 49.28 18.31 57.67
C SER A 28 49.38 19.10 56.37
N SER A 29 49.93 18.49 55.32
CA SER A 29 49.47 18.81 53.98
C SER A 29 47.99 18.45 53.99
N SER A 30 47.09 19.44 53.89
CA SER A 30 45.66 19.17 53.80
C SER A 30 45.41 18.41 52.51
N VAL A 31 45.46 17.08 52.56
CA VAL A 31 45.20 16.24 51.40
C VAL A 31 43.73 16.43 51.07
N ASP A 32 43.47 17.08 49.95
CA ASP A 32 42.12 17.23 49.40
C ASP A 32 41.70 15.89 48.77
N TRP A 33 41.23 15.00 49.65
CA TRP A 33 40.72 13.68 49.26
C TRP A 33 39.54 13.79 48.29
N SER A 34 38.77 14.89 48.34
CA SER A 34 37.66 15.14 47.41
C SER A 34 38.19 15.38 45.99
N ALA A 35 39.24 16.19 45.83
CA ALA A 35 39.89 16.41 44.54
C ALA A 35 40.54 15.12 43.99
N LEU A 36 41.17 14.33 44.86
CA LEU A 36 41.74 13.03 44.49
C LEU A 36 40.67 12.03 44.02
N ILE A 37 39.56 11.91 44.76
CA ILE A 37 38.43 11.05 44.39
C ILE A 37 37.82 11.52 43.07
N GLN A 38 37.62 12.83 42.89
CA GLN A 38 37.09 13.40 41.65
C GLN A 38 38.01 13.09 40.47
N SER A 39 39.33 13.27 40.61
CA SER A 39 40.28 12.95 39.53
C SER A 39 40.28 11.47 39.16
N ALA A 40 40.13 10.57 40.14
CA ALA A 40 40.04 9.13 39.89
C ALA A 40 38.71 8.74 39.21
N VAL A 41 37.62 9.41 39.57
CA VAL A 41 36.31 9.26 38.91
C VAL A 41 36.37 9.79 37.48
N ASP A 42 36.94 10.98 37.25
CA ASP A 42 37.08 11.60 35.93
C ASP A 42 37.97 10.75 35.00
N ALA A 43 39.06 10.19 35.54
CA ALA A 43 39.90 9.25 34.79
C ALA A 43 39.13 7.99 34.38
N LYS A 44 38.25 7.46 35.25
CA LYS A 44 37.40 6.31 34.92
C LYS A 44 36.28 6.66 33.94
N THR A 45 35.68 7.84 34.03
CA THR A 45 34.60 8.26 33.12
C THR A 45 35.14 8.70 31.76
N ALA A 46 36.39 9.17 31.64
CA ALA A 46 37.01 9.53 30.37
C ALA A 46 37.03 8.36 29.35
N GLN A 47 37.30 7.14 29.82
CA GLN A 47 37.26 5.95 28.98
C GLN A 47 35.82 5.66 28.51
N ALA A 48 34.84 5.78 29.40
CA ALA A 48 33.43 5.63 29.05
C ALA A 48 32.96 6.70 28.05
N THR A 49 33.38 7.95 28.21
CA THR A 49 33.10 9.05 27.28
C THR A 49 33.68 8.74 25.90
N THR A 50 34.93 8.28 25.83
CA THR A 50 35.59 7.92 24.57
C THR A 50 34.84 6.81 23.83
N ILE A 51 34.40 5.78 24.55
CA ILE A 51 33.59 4.69 24.00
C ILE A 51 32.25 5.22 23.52
N SER A 52 31.56 6.04 24.32
CA SER A 52 30.26 6.65 23.97
C SER A 52 30.35 7.53 22.71
N THR A 53 31.41 8.34 22.59
CA THR A 53 31.69 9.14 21.38
C THR A 53 31.93 8.24 20.17
N SER A 54 32.69 7.15 20.33
CA SER A 54 32.97 6.21 19.25
C SER A 54 31.71 5.48 18.78
N ILE A 55 30.86 5.05 19.72
CA ILE A 55 29.54 4.44 19.42
C ILE A 55 28.66 5.43 18.66
N THR A 56 28.57 6.68 19.14
CA THR A 56 27.76 7.73 18.49
C THR A 56 28.24 8.00 17.07
N SER A 57 29.55 8.09 16.86
CA SER A 57 30.15 8.28 15.52
C SER A 57 29.83 7.10 14.59
N ASN A 58 29.96 5.86 15.09
CA ASN A 58 29.64 4.67 14.30
C ASN A 58 28.13 4.57 13.99
N GLN A 59 27.27 4.93 14.93
CA GLN A 59 25.82 4.97 14.71
C GLN A 59 25.45 5.98 13.63
N ALA A 60 26.08 7.16 13.63
CA ALA A 60 25.89 8.16 12.57
C ALA A 60 26.35 7.63 11.20
N LYS A 61 27.48 6.93 11.12
CA LYS A 61 27.95 6.28 9.89
C LYS A 61 26.99 5.21 9.39
N ILE A 62 26.48 4.35 10.30
CA ILE A 62 25.51 3.30 9.96
C ILE A 62 24.25 3.94 9.38
N SER A 63 23.70 4.97 10.03
CA SER A 63 22.52 5.67 9.53
C SER A 63 22.77 6.30 8.15
N ALA A 64 23.93 6.92 7.94
CA ALA A 64 24.30 7.48 6.64
C ALA A 64 24.40 6.40 5.54
N TYR A 65 25.00 5.24 5.83
CA TYR A 65 25.07 4.13 4.87
C TYR A 65 23.71 3.50 4.58
N GLN A 66 22.82 3.42 5.58
CA GLN A 66 21.46 2.94 5.39
C GLN A 66 20.66 3.89 4.49
N THR A 67 20.75 5.20 4.70
CA THR A 67 20.15 6.20 3.82
C THR A 67 20.69 6.08 2.40
N LEU A 68 22.02 6.03 2.24
CA LEU A 68 22.65 5.87 0.92
C LEU A 68 22.17 4.59 0.21
N GLN A 69 22.08 3.46 0.93
CA GLN A 69 21.59 2.22 0.35
C GLN A 69 20.13 2.35 -0.10
N SER A 70 19.27 2.99 0.69
CA SER A 70 17.87 3.22 0.35
C SER A 70 17.73 4.11 -0.89
N ASP A 71 18.51 5.19 -0.96
CA ASP A 71 18.50 6.12 -2.08
C ASP A 71 18.99 5.44 -3.37
N LEU A 72 20.07 4.66 -3.29
CA LEU A 72 20.57 3.89 -4.43
C LEU A 72 19.59 2.82 -4.89
N LYS A 73 18.89 2.15 -3.96
CA LYS A 73 17.84 1.17 -4.29
C LYS A 73 16.67 1.84 -5.01
N THR A 74 16.27 3.03 -4.56
CA THR A 74 15.19 3.83 -5.17
C THR A 74 15.59 4.32 -6.56
N LEU A 75 16.83 4.79 -6.71
CA LEU A 75 17.38 5.19 -8.00
C LEU A 75 17.43 4.00 -8.95
N TYR A 76 17.95 2.86 -8.51
CA TYR A 76 18.05 1.65 -9.32
C TYR A 76 16.67 1.13 -9.75
N SER A 77 15.68 1.08 -8.85
CA SER A 77 14.33 0.61 -9.22
C SER A 77 13.65 1.55 -10.21
N GLY A 78 13.81 2.87 -10.05
CA GLY A 78 13.34 3.86 -11.01
C GLY A 78 14.00 3.68 -12.38
N LEU A 79 15.32 3.54 -12.42
CA LEU A 79 16.08 3.42 -13.66
C LEU A 79 15.91 2.05 -14.33
N ALA A 80 15.70 0.97 -13.58
CA ALA A 80 15.51 -0.37 -14.11
C ALA A 80 14.29 -0.43 -15.04
N SER A 81 13.18 0.20 -14.64
CA SER A 81 11.96 0.28 -15.47
C SER A 81 12.20 0.99 -16.81
N LEU A 82 13.07 2.01 -16.80
CA LEU A 82 13.47 2.77 -17.97
C LEU A 82 14.51 2.03 -18.84
N ALA A 83 15.47 1.35 -18.20
CA ALA A 83 16.52 0.59 -18.88
C ALA A 83 15.95 -0.65 -19.60
N THR A 84 14.97 -1.34 -19.00
CA THR A 84 14.27 -2.45 -19.67
C THR A 84 13.46 -2.00 -20.88
N SER A 85 13.16 -0.72 -20.99
CA SER A 85 12.45 -0.16 -22.13
C SER A 85 13.34 -0.11 -23.38
N VAL A 86 14.60 0.27 -23.27
CA VAL A 86 15.51 0.40 -24.43
C VAL A 86 15.82 -0.94 -25.11
N VAL A 87 15.86 -2.05 -24.35
CA VAL A 87 16.33 -3.35 -24.85
C VAL A 87 15.18 -4.28 -25.26
N ASN A 88 13.98 -4.10 -24.69
CA ASN A 88 12.88 -5.04 -24.88
C ASN A 88 11.85 -4.55 -25.92
N SER A 89 11.23 -5.51 -26.58
CA SER A 89 10.20 -5.30 -27.60
C SER A 89 9.11 -4.34 -27.11
N LEU A 90 8.53 -3.62 -28.06
CA LEU A 90 7.50 -2.58 -27.91
C LEU A 90 6.24 -3.04 -27.15
N ALA A 91 6.15 -4.24 -26.57
CA ALA A 91 5.03 -4.66 -25.74
C ALA A 91 5.25 -4.41 -24.23
N THR A 92 6.50 -4.36 -23.76
CA THR A 92 6.86 -4.25 -22.33
C THR A 92 7.64 -2.97 -21.99
N ASN A 93 7.80 -2.08 -22.96
CA ASN A 93 8.54 -0.83 -22.81
C ASN A 93 7.62 0.29 -22.29
N ALA A 94 8.06 1.10 -21.32
CA ALA A 94 7.31 2.27 -20.80
C ALA A 94 6.84 3.27 -21.89
N PHE A 95 7.58 3.40 -22.99
CA PHE A 95 7.28 4.23 -24.16
C PHE A 95 6.37 3.57 -25.20
N SER A 96 5.97 2.32 -24.99
CA SER A 96 5.06 1.64 -25.90
C SER A 96 3.58 1.90 -25.65
N THR A 97 3.28 2.70 -24.63
CA THR A 97 1.93 3.14 -24.31
C THR A 97 1.29 3.79 -25.52
N ARG A 98 0.09 3.32 -25.87
CA ARG A 98 -0.70 3.87 -26.97
C ARG A 98 -1.93 4.56 -26.40
N SER A 99 -2.33 5.63 -27.07
CA SER A 99 -3.59 6.33 -26.82
C SER A 99 -4.30 6.46 -28.16
N ALA A 100 -5.63 6.34 -28.15
CA ALA A 100 -6.45 6.68 -29.29
C ALA A 100 -7.47 7.73 -28.90
N SER A 101 -7.81 8.55 -29.89
CA SER A 101 -8.96 9.43 -29.85
C SER A 101 -10.04 8.83 -30.71
N ILE A 102 -11.27 8.77 -30.19
CA ILE A 102 -12.43 8.26 -30.92
C ILE A 102 -13.26 9.46 -31.33
N SER A 103 -13.54 9.59 -32.63
CA SER A 103 -14.53 10.52 -33.17
C SER A 103 -15.69 9.73 -33.77
N SER A 104 -16.90 10.30 -33.72
CA SER A 104 -18.09 9.73 -34.36
C SER A 104 -18.63 10.73 -35.38
N THR A 105 -19.18 10.21 -36.46
CA THR A 105 -19.98 10.96 -37.44
C THR A 105 -21.35 10.30 -37.48
N GLY A 106 -22.35 10.91 -36.81
CA GLY A 106 -23.71 10.37 -36.69
C GLY A 106 -24.45 10.88 -35.44
N ASP A 107 -25.66 10.37 -35.22
CA ASP A 107 -26.58 10.82 -34.15
C ASP A 107 -26.24 10.30 -32.74
N VAL A 108 -25.30 9.35 -32.63
CA VAL A 108 -24.87 8.78 -31.34
C VAL A 108 -23.45 9.20 -30.97
N SER A 109 -23.30 9.62 -29.71
CA SER A 109 -22.02 9.97 -29.10
C SER A 109 -21.10 8.74 -29.08
N ALA A 110 -19.89 8.87 -29.63
CA ALA A 110 -18.91 7.78 -29.73
C ALA A 110 -18.67 7.05 -28.39
N SER A 111 -18.64 7.82 -27.30
CA SER A 111 -18.40 7.33 -25.94
C SER A 111 -19.52 6.45 -25.37
N SER A 112 -20.74 6.54 -25.90
CA SER A 112 -21.87 5.72 -25.47
C SER A 112 -21.95 4.39 -26.23
N THR A 113 -21.26 4.27 -27.37
CA THR A 113 -21.34 3.09 -28.23
C THR A 113 -20.06 2.27 -28.23
N LEU A 114 -18.90 2.90 -28.02
CA LEU A 114 -17.60 2.23 -28.06
C LEU A 114 -16.70 2.70 -26.92
N SER A 115 -16.28 1.72 -26.11
CA SER A 115 -15.13 1.87 -25.21
C SER A 115 -13.98 1.05 -25.77
N MET A 116 -12.80 1.67 -25.87
CA MET A 116 -11.61 1.02 -26.39
C MET A 116 -10.52 1.00 -25.32
N SER A 117 -9.98 -0.19 -25.06
CA SER A 117 -8.75 -0.36 -24.31
C SER A 117 -7.65 -0.78 -25.28
N ILE A 118 -6.52 -0.08 -25.25
CA ILE A 118 -5.42 -0.30 -26.20
C ILE A 118 -4.24 -0.87 -25.43
N LYS A 119 -3.76 -2.01 -25.91
CA LYS A 119 -2.57 -2.64 -25.36
C LYS A 119 -1.31 -1.89 -25.78
N SER A 120 -0.30 -1.87 -24.92
CA SER A 120 1.06 -1.46 -25.26
C SER A 120 1.55 -2.18 -26.52
N GLY A 121 2.15 -1.42 -27.43
CA GLY A 121 2.67 -1.98 -28.69
C GLY A 121 1.61 -2.31 -29.74
N ALA A 122 0.34 -1.93 -29.55
CA ALA A 122 -0.66 -2.01 -30.62
C ALA A 122 -0.22 -1.22 -31.86
N ALA A 123 -0.62 -1.71 -33.03
CA ALA A 123 -0.35 -1.04 -34.30
C ALA A 123 -0.97 0.37 -34.30
N THR A 124 -0.22 1.33 -34.81
CA THR A 124 -0.68 2.70 -34.97
C THR A 124 -1.28 2.89 -36.35
N GLY A 125 -2.41 3.58 -36.42
CA GLY A 125 -3.06 3.93 -37.66
C GLY A 125 -4.49 4.40 -37.41
N ASP A 126 -5.10 4.95 -38.46
CA ASP A 126 -6.51 5.30 -38.43
C ASP A 126 -7.35 4.07 -38.75
N HIS A 127 -8.39 3.86 -37.96
CA HIS A 127 -9.31 2.73 -38.12
C HIS A 127 -10.74 3.25 -38.23
N THR A 128 -11.45 2.84 -39.28
CA THR A 128 -12.87 3.15 -39.46
C THR A 128 -13.72 1.94 -39.04
N LEU A 129 -14.62 2.16 -38.09
CA LEU A 129 -15.56 1.15 -37.60
C LEU A 129 -16.99 1.57 -37.96
N THR A 130 -17.75 0.65 -38.53
CA THR A 130 -19.18 0.85 -38.82
C THR A 130 -20.00 -0.03 -37.89
N ILE A 131 -20.72 0.61 -36.96
CA ILE A 131 -21.59 -0.08 -36.01
C ILE A 131 -23.01 -0.12 -36.60
N SER A 132 -23.42 -1.28 -37.10
CA SER A 132 -24.74 -1.43 -37.73
C SER A 132 -25.87 -1.67 -36.71
N GLN A 133 -25.57 -2.35 -35.60
CA GLN A 133 -26.54 -2.64 -34.55
C GLN A 133 -25.83 -2.85 -33.22
N LEU A 134 -26.42 -2.35 -32.14
CA LEU A 134 -25.96 -2.63 -30.78
C LEU A 134 -26.53 -3.97 -30.30
N ALA A 135 -25.70 -4.78 -29.65
CA ALA A 135 -26.17 -6.01 -29.02
C ALA A 135 -27.16 -5.66 -27.90
N VAL A 136 -28.34 -6.29 -27.93
CA VAL A 136 -29.38 -6.15 -26.91
C VAL A 136 -29.65 -7.49 -26.25
N ALA A 137 -29.94 -7.47 -24.95
CA ALA A 137 -30.39 -8.65 -24.24
C ALA A 137 -31.87 -8.91 -24.55
N HIS A 138 -32.22 -10.15 -24.86
CA HIS A 138 -33.61 -10.55 -25.05
C HIS A 138 -34.33 -10.59 -23.69
N LYS A 139 -35.49 -9.94 -23.61
CA LYS A 139 -36.34 -9.93 -22.41
C LYS A 139 -37.67 -10.55 -22.76
N VAL A 140 -37.98 -11.69 -22.14
CA VAL A 140 -39.30 -12.31 -22.20
C VAL A 140 -40.06 -11.90 -20.95
N VAL A 141 -41.27 -11.38 -21.12
CA VAL A 141 -42.16 -10.98 -20.02
C VAL A 141 -43.41 -11.83 -20.09
N GLY A 142 -43.72 -12.51 -19.00
CA GLY A 142 -44.95 -13.30 -18.87
C GLY A 142 -46.19 -12.42 -18.68
N THR A 143 -47.36 -13.05 -18.66
CA THR A 143 -48.62 -12.37 -18.34
C THR A 143 -48.67 -11.93 -16.88
N SER A 144 -49.26 -10.77 -16.61
CA SER A 144 -49.40 -10.21 -15.26
C SER A 144 -50.07 -11.19 -14.29
N GLN A 145 -49.50 -11.31 -13.09
CA GLN A 145 -50.07 -12.08 -11.99
C GLN A 145 -50.64 -11.16 -10.92
N SER A 146 -51.75 -11.56 -10.29
CA SER A 146 -52.41 -10.75 -9.26
C SER A 146 -51.70 -10.79 -7.90
N SER A 147 -50.81 -11.77 -7.68
CA SER A 147 -50.03 -11.93 -6.45
C SER A 147 -48.69 -12.60 -6.77
N GLN A 148 -47.65 -12.20 -6.03
CA GLN A 148 -46.31 -12.79 -6.14
C GLN A 148 -46.11 -14.03 -5.26
N THR A 149 -46.90 -14.14 -4.19
CA THR A 149 -46.75 -15.16 -3.14
C THR A 149 -47.86 -16.21 -3.14
N ALA A 150 -48.96 -15.96 -3.85
CA ALA A 150 -50.00 -16.96 -4.03
C ALA A 150 -49.50 -18.07 -4.96
N GLU A 151 -49.92 -19.30 -4.70
CA GLU A 151 -49.65 -20.44 -5.57
C GLU A 151 -50.18 -20.16 -6.98
N LEU A 152 -49.35 -20.38 -7.99
CA LEU A 152 -49.73 -20.11 -9.39
C LEU A 152 -50.63 -21.21 -9.97
N GLY A 153 -50.66 -22.40 -9.34
CA GLY A 153 -51.46 -23.53 -9.80
C GLY A 153 -50.97 -24.19 -11.10
N TYR A 154 -49.81 -23.77 -11.63
CA TYR A 154 -49.20 -24.37 -12.83
C TYR A 154 -48.34 -25.57 -12.46
N SER A 155 -48.31 -26.57 -13.35
CA SER A 155 -47.38 -27.70 -13.21
C SER A 155 -46.81 -28.07 -14.57
N GLY A 156 -45.52 -28.38 -14.60
CA GLY A 156 -44.81 -28.74 -15.83
C GLY A 156 -43.33 -28.43 -15.74
N THR A 157 -42.58 -28.88 -16.74
CA THR A 157 -41.15 -28.59 -16.87
C THR A 157 -40.94 -27.81 -18.15
N PHE A 158 -40.16 -26.74 -18.07
CA PHE A 158 -39.77 -25.96 -19.23
C PHE A 158 -38.26 -25.79 -19.24
N SER A 159 -37.70 -25.81 -20.44
CA SER A 159 -36.25 -25.74 -20.64
C SER A 159 -35.86 -24.31 -21.01
N LEU A 160 -34.89 -23.72 -20.30
CA LEU A 160 -34.23 -22.48 -20.70
C LEU A 160 -32.80 -22.77 -21.14
N GLY A 161 -32.40 -22.22 -22.29
CA GLY A 161 -31.04 -22.32 -22.79
C GLY A 161 -30.71 -21.20 -23.75
N LEU A 162 -29.42 -20.91 -23.86
CA LEU A 162 -28.89 -20.03 -24.90
C LEU A 162 -28.77 -20.82 -26.21
N ALA A 163 -28.94 -20.15 -27.35
CA ALA A 163 -28.72 -20.79 -28.65
C ALA A 163 -27.27 -21.30 -28.74
N GLY A 164 -27.10 -22.62 -28.89
CA GLY A 164 -25.79 -23.28 -28.91
C GLY A 164 -25.11 -23.43 -27.55
N GLY A 165 -25.80 -23.11 -26.46
CA GLY A 165 -25.31 -23.25 -25.08
C GLY A 165 -25.96 -24.39 -24.31
N SER A 166 -25.64 -24.45 -23.02
CA SER A 166 -26.27 -25.39 -22.09
C SER A 166 -27.76 -25.07 -21.91
N ILE A 167 -28.55 -26.13 -21.78
CA ILE A 167 -29.98 -26.07 -21.49
C ILE A 167 -30.17 -26.50 -20.02
N SER A 168 -31.02 -25.78 -19.30
CA SER A 168 -31.45 -26.11 -17.94
C SER A 168 -32.95 -26.39 -17.95
N ASP A 169 -33.37 -27.45 -17.26
CA ASP A 169 -34.78 -27.83 -17.12
C ASP A 169 -35.33 -27.36 -15.78
N ILE A 170 -36.33 -26.49 -15.84
CA ILE A 170 -36.95 -25.87 -14.67
C ILE A 170 -38.30 -26.54 -14.47
N THR A 171 -38.45 -27.26 -13.36
CA THR A 171 -39.70 -27.93 -13.00
C THR A 171 -40.52 -27.02 -12.09
N VAL A 172 -41.73 -26.71 -12.52
CA VAL A 172 -42.72 -25.94 -11.77
C VAL A 172 -43.78 -26.89 -11.21
N THR A 173 -44.09 -26.75 -9.92
CA THR A 173 -45.14 -27.50 -9.25
C THR A 173 -46.32 -26.58 -8.91
N SER A 174 -47.50 -27.15 -8.70
CA SER A 174 -48.75 -26.39 -8.48
C SER A 174 -48.72 -25.51 -7.21
N THR A 175 -47.84 -25.83 -6.27
CA THR A 175 -47.67 -25.12 -5.00
C THR A 175 -46.64 -23.99 -5.07
N MET A 176 -45.96 -23.80 -6.22
CA MET A 176 -44.99 -22.73 -6.39
C MET A 176 -45.68 -21.39 -6.60
N SER A 177 -45.18 -20.38 -5.90
CA SER A 177 -45.48 -18.98 -6.13
C SER A 177 -44.60 -18.38 -7.24
N LEU A 178 -44.86 -17.13 -7.64
CA LEU A 178 -44.00 -16.45 -8.63
C LEU A 178 -42.57 -16.26 -8.11
N GLN A 179 -42.40 -16.04 -6.81
CA GLN A 179 -41.07 -15.93 -6.19
C GLN A 179 -40.31 -17.26 -6.27
N ASP A 180 -40.99 -18.38 -6.02
CA ASP A 180 -40.36 -19.71 -6.09
C ASP A 180 -39.90 -20.04 -7.51
N VAL A 181 -40.65 -19.62 -8.54
CA VAL A 181 -40.25 -19.76 -9.94
C VAL A 181 -39.04 -18.89 -10.28
N VAL A 182 -38.96 -17.67 -9.75
CA VAL A 182 -37.79 -16.79 -9.92
C VAL A 182 -36.55 -17.42 -9.29
N ASP A 183 -36.70 -17.97 -8.08
CA ASP A 183 -35.61 -18.61 -7.37
C ASP A 183 -35.15 -19.89 -8.10
N ALA A 184 -36.08 -20.68 -8.64
CA ALA A 184 -35.78 -21.85 -9.45
C ALA A 184 -35.07 -21.54 -10.78
N VAL A 185 -35.27 -20.34 -11.35
CA VAL A 185 -34.58 -19.88 -12.56
C VAL A 185 -33.18 -19.31 -12.23
N ASN A 186 -33.00 -18.70 -11.06
CA ASN A 186 -31.75 -18.04 -10.65
C ASN A 186 -30.76 -18.96 -9.91
N ALA A 187 -31.19 -20.13 -9.46
CA ALA A 187 -30.36 -21.14 -8.79
C ALA A 187 -29.34 -21.77 -9.75
#